data_AF-A0A2T3LH92-F1
#
_entry.id   AF-A0A2T3LH92-F1
#
_cell.length_a   1.000
_cell.length_b   1.000
_cell.length_c   1.000
_cell.angle_alpha   90.00
_cell.angle_beta   90.00
_cell.angle_gamma   90.00
#
_symmetry.space_group_name_H-M   'P 1'
#
loop_
_entity.id
_entity.type
_entity.pdbx_description
1 polymer ?
#
loop_
_entity_poly.entity_id
_entity_poly.type
_entity_poly.pdbx_seq_one_letter_code
_entity_poly.pdbx_strand_id
1 'polypeptide(L)' 'MNNSQFHIIAQRIFKSENQRVAVAAVVFDGLSSYEAEKRYELPKGTLSRNVRKYKNEVKYIESVTAA' A
#
# COMPACT_ATOMS: atom_id res chain seq x y z
N MET A 1 -9.94 7.46 -2.68
CA MET A 1 -8.55 7.85 -2.38
C MET A 1 -7.85 8.25 -3.66
N ASN A 2 -7.25 9.43 -3.74
CA ASN A 2 -6.45 9.85 -4.91
C ASN A 2 -4.95 9.54 -4.71
N ASN A 3 -4.16 9.69 -5.78
CA ASN A 3 -2.71 9.41 -5.77
C ASN A 3 -1.93 10.22 -4.72
N SER A 4 -2.31 11.47 -4.47
CA SER A 4 -1.67 12.34 -3.49
C SER A 4 -1.90 11.84 -2.06
N GLN A 5 -3.14 11.48 -1.73
CA GLN A 5 -3.49 10.92 -0.42
C GLN A 5 -2.78 9.59 -0.17
N PHE A 6 -2.71 8.72 -1.19
CA PHE A 6 -1.92 7.49 -1.10
C PHE A 6 -0.45 7.77 -0.75
N HIS A 7 0.19 8.71 -1.44
CA HIS A 7 1.61 9.00 -1.21
C HIS A 7 1.89 9.43 0.23
N ILE A 8 1.06 10.32 0.78
CA ILE A 8 1.19 10.79 2.16
C ILE A 8 1.07 9.62 3.15
N ILE A 9 0.06 8.77 2.98
CA ILE A 9 -0.16 7.61 3.85
C ILE A 9 1.00 6.61 3.71
N ALA A 10 1.37 6.26 2.48
CA ALA A 10 2.42 5.30 2.18
C ALA A 10 3.79 5.74 2.72
N GLN A 11 4.13 7.03 2.59
CA GLN A 11 5.36 7.61 3.16
C GLN A 11 5.38 7.53 4.69
N ARG A 12 4.24 7.74 5.34
CA ARG A 12 4.12 7.63 6.80
C ARG A 12 4.32 6.20 7.29
N ILE A 13 3.76 5.20 6.61
CA ILE A 13 3.70 3.82 7.12
C ILE A 13 4.80 2.89 6.58
N PHE A 14 5.46 3.23 5.47
CA PHE A 14 6.52 2.44 4.85
C PHE A 14 7.80 3.26 4.67
N LYS A 15 8.89 2.77 5.24
CA LYS A 15 10.22 3.40 5.13
C LYS A 15 10.84 3.21 3.73
N SER A 16 10.69 2.02 3.15
CA SER A 16 11.30 1.66 1.86
C SER A 16 10.49 2.20 0.69
N GLU A 17 11.18 2.85 -0.26
CA GLU A 17 10.58 3.29 -1.51
C GLU A 17 10.06 2.13 -2.36
N ASN A 18 10.85 1.07 -2.52
CA ASN A 18 10.42 -0.14 -3.24
C ASN A 18 9.12 -0.71 -2.66
N GLN A 19 8.95 -0.69 -1.33
CA GLN A 19 7.69 -1.11 -0.73
C GLN A 19 6.52 -0.19 -1.09
N ARG A 20 6.74 1.14 -1.12
CA ARG A 20 5.69 2.11 -1.50
C ARG A 20 5.26 1.91 -2.95
N VAL A 21 6.22 1.81 -3.87
CA VAL A 21 5.97 1.59 -5.30
C VAL A 21 5.25 0.26 -5.54
N ALA A 22 5.70 -0.81 -4.87
CA ALA A 22 5.08 -2.12 -5.00
C ALA A 22 3.65 -2.18 -4.43
N VAL A 23 3.36 -1.47 -3.34
CA VAL A 23 1.99 -1.32 -2.82
C VAL A 23 1.14 -0.48 -3.77
N ALA A 24 1.69 0.58 -4.38
CA ALA A 24 0.98 1.39 -5.36
C ALA A 24 0.53 0.56 -6.56
N ALA A 25 1.39 -0.33 -7.06
CA ALA A 25 1.05 -1.21 -8.18
C ALA A 25 -0.12 -2.15 -7.88
N VAL A 26 -0.28 -2.60 -6.63
CA VAL A 26 -1.45 -3.39 -6.23
C VAL A 26 -2.70 -2.52 -6.10
N VAL A 27 -2.56 -1.31 -5.59
CA VAL A 27 -3.70 -0.42 -5.28
C VAL A 27 -4.26 0.27 -6.52
N PHE A 28 -3.40 0.67 -7.46
CA PHE A 28 -3.77 1.48 -8.63
C PHE A 28 -3.71 0.72 -9.94
N ASP A 29 -2.70 -0.14 -10.12
CA ASP A 29 -2.49 -0.83 -11.40
C ASP A 29 -3.21 -2.19 -11.47
N GLY A 30 -3.88 -2.58 -10.37
CA GLY A 30 -4.67 -3.82 -10.30
C GLY A 30 -3.86 -5.11 -10.23
N LEU A 31 -2.54 -5.03 -9.99
CA LEU A 31 -1.72 -6.22 -9.82
C LEU A 31 -2.16 -7.04 -8.60
N SER A 32 -2.09 -8.37 -8.70
CA SER A 32 -2.14 -9.19 -7.49
C SER A 32 -0.90 -8.96 -6.63
N SER A 33 -1.01 -9.19 -5.31
CA SER A 33 0.14 -9.10 -4.40
C SER A 33 1.28 -10.03 -4.81
N TYR A 34 0.96 -11.19 -5.40
CA TYR A 34 1.97 -12.15 -5.86
C TYR A 34 2.74 -11.66 -7.08
N GLU A 35 2.04 -11.09 -8.07
CA GLU A 35 2.68 -10.53 -9.28
C GLU A 35 3.56 -9.33 -8.93
N ALA A 36 3.09 -8.46 -8.04
CA ALA A 36 3.87 -7.33 -7.58
C ALA A 36 5.08 -7.79 -6.74
N GLU A 37 4.94 -8.82 -5.89
CA GLU A 37 6.09 -9.39 -5.17
C GLU A 37 7.18 -9.89 -6.13
N LYS A 38 6.80 -10.57 -7.22
CA LYS A 38 7.76 -10.97 -8.26
C LYS A 38 8.39 -9.78 -8.98
N ARG A 39 7.57 -8.81 -9.40
CA ARG A 39 8.02 -7.66 -10.19
C ARG A 39 9.00 -6.77 -9.43
N TYR A 40 8.81 -6.63 -8.12
CA TYR A 40 9.61 -5.77 -7.25
C TYR A 40 10.59 -6.54 -6.36
N GLU A 41 10.82 -7.83 -6.66
CA GLU A 41 11.79 -8.70 -5.95
C GLU A 41 11.58 -8.73 -4.43
N LEU A 42 10.31 -8.75 -3.99
CA LEU A 42 9.96 -8.81 -2.57
C LEU A 42 9.73 -10.25 -2.11
N PRO A 43 10.07 -10.59 -0.85
CA PRO A 43 9.76 -11.90 -0.29
C PRO A 43 8.27 -12.21 -0.35
N LYS A 44 7.93 -13.48 -0.59
CA LYS A 44 6.55 -13.94 -0.69
C LYS A 44 5.73 -13.59 0.55
N GLY A 45 4.55 -13.01 0.35
CA GLY A 45 3.63 -12.60 1.41
C GLY A 45 3.94 -11.22 2.04
N THR A 46 4.98 -10.52 1.58
CA THR A 46 5.30 -9.15 2.01
C THR A 46 4.19 -8.18 1.60
N LEU A 47 3.76 -8.20 0.33
CA LEU A 47 2.76 -7.26 -0.15
C LEU A 47 1.36 -7.56 0.36
N SER A 48 1.01 -8.83 0.58
CA SER A 48 -0.27 -9.15 1.23
C SER A 48 -0.39 -8.46 2.59
N ARG A 49 0.70 -8.44 3.38
CA ARG A 49 0.75 -7.75 4.68
C ARG A 49 0.77 -6.22 4.52
N ASN A 50 1.60 -5.70 3.60
CA ASN A 50 1.72 -4.26 3.39
C ASN A 50 0.41 -3.64 2.89
N VAL A 51 -0.24 -4.27 1.90
CA VAL A 51 -1.53 -3.81 1.37
C VAL A 51 -2.60 -3.82 2.46
N ARG A 52 -2.63 -4.85 3.32
CA ARG A 52 -3.53 -4.89 4.48
C ARG A 52 -3.25 -3.75 5.46
N LYS A 53 -1.97 -3.51 5.79
CA LYS A 53 -1.55 -2.40 6.66
C LYS A 53 -2.03 -1.06 6.10
N TYR A 54 -1.84 -0.83 4.80
CA TYR A 54 -2.31 0.37 4.11
C TYR A 54 -3.84 0.52 4.20
N LYS A 55 -4.60 -0.53 3.86
CA LYS A 55 -6.07 -0.52 3.92
C LYS A 55 -6.59 -0.24 5.33
N ASN A 56 -5.93 -0.76 6.35
CA ASN A 56 -6.30 -0.49 7.74
C ASN A 56 -6.05 0.98 8.12
N GLU A 57 -4.93 1.57 7.67
CA GLU A 57 -4.63 2.99 7.91
C GLU A 57 -5.66 3.90 7.23
N VAL A 58 -6.01 3.57 5.98
CA VAL A 58 -7.08 4.26 5.24
C VAL A 58 -8.40 4.21 6.01
N LYS A 59 -8.81 3.00 6.44
CA LYS A 59 -10.05 2.81 7.20
C LYS A 59 -10.04 3.60 8.52
N TYR A 60 -8.90 3.66 9.20
CA TYR A 60 -8.76 4.45 10.42
C TYR A 60 -8.96 5.95 10.14
N ILE A 61 -8.25 6.49 9.14
CA ILE A 61 -8.37 7.90 8.74
C ILE A 61 -9.82 8.22 8.35
N GLU A 62 -10.47 7.37 7.57
CA GLU A 62 -11.89 7.53 7.20
C GLU A 62 -12.80 7.52 8.43
N SER A 63 -12.55 6.64 9.41
CA SER A 63 -13.36 6.57 10.63
C SER A 63 -13.24 7.80 11.53
N VAL A 64 -12.09 8.46 11.57
CA VAL A 64 -11.87 9.66 12.41
C VAL A 64 -12.23 10.96 11.71
N THR A 65 -12.31 10.97 10.36
CA THR A 65 -12.69 12.15 9.57
C THR A 65 -14.19 12.21 9.29
N ALA A 66 -14.88 11.08 9.33
CA ALA A 66 -16.34 10.99 9.25
C ALA A 66 -17.05 11.20 10.61
N ALA A 67 -16.28 11.33 11.70
CA ALA A 67 -16.75 11.60 13.06
C ALA A 67 -16.73 13.10 13.36
#